data_AF-A0A2G9TRH3-F1
#
_entry.id   AF-A0A2G9TRH3-F1
#
_cell.length_a   1.000
_cell.length_b   1.000
_cell.length_c   1.000
_cell.angle_alpha   90.00
_cell.angle_beta   90.00
_cell.angle_gamma   90.00
#
_symmetry.space_group_name_H-M   'P 1'
#
loop_
_entity.id
_entity.type
_entity.pdbx_description
1 polymer ?
#
loop_
_entity_poly.entity_id
_entity_poly.type
_entity_poly.pdbx_seq_one_letter_code
_entity_poly.pdbx_strand_id
1 'polypeptide(L)'
;MPSVLLSLVQKPFPDLRLASLRTFASLLPHPFALQTFLGLSGFLDWLLDPSTEHEWEAGRLKGDIIRALINSNSPLIDAPLKLRLKAYFVAPKKDPEVEMML
;
A
#
# COMPACT_ATOMS: atom_id res chain seq x y z
N MET A 1 13.24 -10.75 7.37
CA MET A 1 12.70 -9.56 8.07
C MET A 1 11.75 -8.81 7.13
N PRO A 2 10.45 -9.12 7.14
CA PRO A 2 9.45 -8.45 6.29
C PRO A 2 9.42 -6.93 6.48
N SER A 3 9.75 -6.48 7.69
CA SER A 3 9.89 -5.07 8.07
C SER A 3 10.90 -4.28 7.24
N VAL A 4 11.93 -4.91 6.67
CA VAL A 4 12.94 -4.22 5.86
C VAL A 4 12.30 -3.67 4.58
N LEU A 5 11.44 -4.44 3.93
CA LEU A 5 10.78 -4.00 2.70
C LEU A 5 9.83 -2.83 2.96
N LEU A 6 9.07 -2.90 4.06
CA LEU A 6 8.22 -1.79 4.52
C LEU A 6 9.06 -0.55 4.90
N SER A 7 10.23 -0.75 5.51
CA SER A 7 11.13 0.35 5.84
C SER A 7 11.65 1.04 4.57
N LEU A 8 12.08 0.27 3.57
CA LEU A 8 12.65 0.81 2.32
C LEU A 8 11.63 1.59 1.50
N VAL A 9 10.39 1.09 1.39
CA VAL A 9 9.34 1.78 0.60
C VAL A 9 8.97 3.16 1.17
N GLN A 10 9.15 3.35 2.47
CA GLN A 10 8.82 4.60 3.17
C GLN A 10 9.97 5.63 3.16
N LYS A 11 11.18 5.27 2.70
CA LYS A 11 12.30 6.21 2.65
C LYS A 11 12.21 7.14 1.43
N PRO A 12 12.86 8.32 1.49
CA PRO A 12 12.91 9.27 0.37
C PRO A 12 13.97 8.86 -0.67
N PHE A 13 13.95 7.59 -1.08
CA PHE A 13 14.85 7.03 -2.11
C PHE A 13 14.00 6.46 -3.24
N PRO A 14 13.79 7.21 -4.34
CA PRO A 14 12.84 6.84 -5.41
C PRO A 14 13.08 5.43 -5.96
N ASP A 15 14.33 5.08 -6.26
CA ASP A 15 14.69 3.77 -6.80
C ASP A 15 14.38 2.62 -5.83
N LEU A 16 14.71 2.80 -4.54
CA LEU A 16 14.42 1.80 -3.51
C LEU A 16 12.92 1.67 -3.27
N ARG A 17 12.18 2.78 -3.34
CA ARG A 17 10.73 2.78 -3.23
C ARG A 17 10.07 2.02 -4.37
N LEU A 18 10.43 2.34 -5.62
CA LEU A 18 9.90 1.65 -6.80
C LEU A 18 10.27 0.16 -6.79
N ALA A 19 11.52 -0.18 -6.45
CA ALA A 19 11.94 -1.57 -6.29
C ALA A 19 11.13 -2.29 -5.20
N SER A 20 10.86 -1.63 -4.08
CA SER A 20 10.06 -2.19 -2.99
C SER A 20 8.61 -2.40 -3.40
N LEU A 21 7.99 -1.44 -4.08
CA LEU A 21 6.63 -1.57 -4.63
C LEU A 21 6.53 -2.71 -5.64
N ARG A 22 7.48 -2.84 -6.58
CA ARG A 22 7.52 -3.97 -7.53
C ARG A 22 7.71 -5.31 -6.83
N THR A 23 8.49 -5.33 -5.75
CA THR A 23 8.65 -6.51 -4.90
C THR A 23 7.33 -6.87 -4.20
N PHE A 24 6.61 -5.92 -3.62
CA PHE A 24 5.27 -6.15 -3.06
C PHE A 24 4.28 -6.68 -4.10
N ALA A 25 4.24 -6.07 -5.29
CA ALA A 25 3.37 -6.53 -6.37
C ALA A 25 3.64 -7.98 -6.80
N SER A 26 4.90 -8.41 -6.74
CA SER A 26 5.30 -9.78 -7.05
C SER A 26 5.00 -10.75 -5.91
N LEU A 27 5.11 -10.31 -4.65
CA LEU A 27 4.96 -11.16 -3.47
C LEU A 27 3.51 -11.35 -3.04
N LEU A 28 2.71 -10.27 -2.97
CA LEU A 28 1.36 -10.29 -2.39
C LEU A 28 0.33 -11.22 -3.05
N PRO A 29 0.46 -11.65 -4.32
CA PRO A 29 -0.37 -12.73 -4.87
C PRO A 29 -0.17 -14.09 -4.17
N HIS A 30 0.96 -14.29 -3.48
CA HIS A 30 1.27 -15.55 -2.81
C HIS A 30 0.75 -15.57 -1.36
N PRO A 31 0.03 -16.63 -0.93
CA PRO A 31 -0.57 -16.70 0.41
C PRO A 31 0.41 -16.46 1.57
N PHE A 32 1.63 -17.00 1.48
CA PHE A 32 2.64 -16.84 2.53
C PHE A 32 3.03 -15.37 2.72
N ALA A 33 3.23 -14.64 1.61
CA ALA A 33 3.65 -13.25 1.64
C ALA A 33 2.50 -12.36 2.09
N LEU A 34 1.29 -12.63 1.58
CA LEU A 34 0.09 -11.92 1.99
C LEU A 34 -0.14 -12.04 3.50
N GLN A 35 -0.08 -13.25 4.06
CA GLN A 35 -0.19 -13.47 5.50
C GLN A 35 0.92 -12.74 6.26
N THR A 36 2.15 -12.80 5.76
CA THR A 36 3.32 -12.17 6.38
C THR A 36 3.17 -10.64 6.47
N PHE A 37 2.74 -9.99 5.39
CA PHE A 37 2.63 -8.54 5.36
C PHE A 37 1.34 -8.01 6.00
N LEU A 38 0.22 -8.74 5.91
CA LEU A 38 -0.99 -8.35 6.65
C LEU A 38 -0.80 -8.44 8.17
N GLY A 39 0.04 -9.37 8.65
CA GLY A 39 0.43 -9.46 10.06
C GLY A 39 1.51 -8.44 10.48
N LEU A 40 2.10 -7.70 9.55
CA LEU A 40 3.13 -6.71 9.85
C LEU A 40 2.50 -5.39 10.30
N SER A 41 2.84 -4.96 11.51
CA SER A 41 2.38 -3.68 12.06
C SER A 41 2.71 -2.51 11.13
N GLY A 42 1.74 -1.61 10.93
CA GLY A 42 1.86 -0.44 10.07
C GLY A 42 1.79 -0.71 8.57
N PHE A 43 1.78 -1.98 8.11
CA PHE A 43 1.69 -2.28 6.69
C PHE A 43 0.36 -1.82 6.07
N LEU A 44 -0.77 -2.15 6.70
CA LEU A 44 -2.08 -1.72 6.20
C LEU A 44 -2.29 -0.21 6.29
N ASP A 45 -1.78 0.42 7.35
CA ASP A 45 -1.87 1.87 7.51
C ASP A 45 -1.08 2.58 6.42
N TRP A 46 0.16 2.13 6.17
CA TRP A 46 0.95 2.60 5.04
C TRP A 46 0.24 2.32 3.71
N LEU A 47 -0.26 1.11 3.47
CA LEU A 47 -0.87 0.73 2.19
C LEU A 47 -2.14 1.54 1.90
N LEU A 48 -2.91 1.90 2.91
CA LEU A 48 -4.18 2.62 2.77
C LEU A 48 -4.04 4.14 2.86
N ASP A 49 -2.84 4.66 3.15
CA ASP A 49 -2.59 6.10 3.19
C ASP A 49 -2.22 6.63 1.79
N PRO A 50 -3.08 7.42 1.12
CA PRO A 50 -2.79 7.98 -0.19
C PRO A 50 -1.70 9.06 -0.17
N SER A 51 -1.35 9.60 1.00
CA SER A 51 -0.34 10.67 1.14
C SER A 51 1.11 10.16 1.04
N THR A 52 1.33 8.84 1.14
CA THR A 52 2.71 8.29 1.15
C THR A 52 3.39 8.35 -0.21
N GLU A 53 2.62 8.48 -1.30
CA GLU A 53 3.16 8.49 -2.67
C GLU A 53 3.05 9.88 -3.30
N HIS A 54 4.19 10.54 -3.45
CA HIS A 54 4.30 11.85 -4.11
C HIS A 54 4.64 11.73 -5.61
N GLU A 55 5.19 10.59 -6.02
CA GLU A 55 5.58 10.32 -7.40
C GLU A 55 4.48 9.55 -8.14
N TRP A 56 4.24 9.94 -9.39
CA TRP A 56 3.18 9.35 -10.22
C TRP A 56 3.36 7.82 -10.37
N GLU A 57 4.59 7.35 -10.55
CA GLU A 57 4.86 5.93 -10.81
C GLU A 57 4.64 5.10 -9.55
N ALA A 58 5.12 5.59 -8.41
CA ALA A 58 4.93 4.96 -7.11
C ALA A 58 3.44 4.89 -6.75
N GLY A 59 2.71 5.99 -6.95
CA GLY A 59 1.26 6.04 -6.75
C GLY A 59 0.50 5.06 -7.64
N ARG A 60 0.90 4.93 -8.91
CA ARG A 60 0.33 3.94 -9.84
C ARG A 60 0.57 2.51 -9.35
N LEU A 61 1.82 2.16 -9.04
CA LEU A 61 2.18 0.81 -8.57
C LEU A 61 1.44 0.43 -7.28
N LYS A 62 1.35 1.36 -6.32
CA LYS A 62 0.58 1.16 -5.09
C LYS A 62 -0.90 0.95 -5.38
N GLY A 63 -1.49 1.75 -6.27
CA GLY A 63 -2.86 1.57 -6.73
C GLY A 63 -3.10 0.20 -7.37
N ASP A 64 -2.18 -0.28 -8.20
CA ASP A 64 -2.28 -1.59 -8.84
C ASP A 64 -2.17 -2.75 -7.84
N ILE A 65 -1.33 -2.63 -6.81
CA ILE A 65 -1.28 -3.56 -5.68
C ILE A 65 -2.64 -3.64 -4.98
N ILE A 66 -3.24 -2.49 -4.66
CA ILE A 66 -4.53 -2.43 -3.96
C ILE A 66 -5.64 -3.04 -4.82
N ARG A 67 -5.66 -2.77 -6.13
CA ARG A 67 -6.60 -3.40 -7.08
C ARG A 67 -6.42 -4.91 -7.13
N ALA A 68 -5.18 -5.41 -7.16
CA ALA A 68 -4.91 -6.83 -7.15
C ALA A 68 -5.42 -7.50 -5.86
N LEU A 69 -5.26 -6.85 -4.70
CA LEU A 69 -5.79 -7.34 -3.44
C LEU A 69 -7.33 -7.37 -3.43
N ILE A 70 -7.99 -6.31 -3.93
CA ILE A 70 -9.46 -6.27 -4.08
C ILE A 70 -9.94 -7.41 -4.99
N ASN A 71 -9.24 -7.71 -6.07
CA ASN A 71 -9.62 -8.77 -7.00
C ASN A 71 -9.16 -10.17 -6.56
N SER A 72 -8.43 -10.27 -5.45
CA SER A 72 -7.99 -11.57 -4.95
C SER A 72 -9.16 -12.37 -4.38
N ASN A 73 -9.07 -13.69 -4.55
CA ASN A 73 -9.96 -14.67 -3.92
C ASN A 73 -9.40 -15.18 -2.58
N SER A 74 -8.41 -14.47 -2.02
CA SER A 74 -7.77 -14.88 -0.77
C SER A 74 -8.74 -14.72 0.40
N PRO A 75 -8.90 -15.72 1.29
CA PRO A 75 -9.70 -15.57 2.50
C PRO A 75 -9.10 -14.56 3.49
N LEU A 76 -7.84 -14.17 3.30
CA LEU A 76 -7.18 -13.12 4.09
C LEU A 76 -7.67 -11.71 3.73
N ILE A 77 -8.32 -11.54 2.57
CA ILE A 77 -8.95 -10.29 2.15
C ILE A 77 -10.46 -10.41 2.34
N ASP A 78 -10.88 -10.30 3.60
CA ASP A 78 -12.29 -10.38 3.99
C ASP A 78 -13.10 -9.16 3.51
N ALA A 79 -14.43 -9.23 3.68
CA ALA A 79 -15.31 -8.15 3.24
C ALA A 79 -15.00 -6.79 3.89
N PRO A 80 -14.73 -6.69 5.21
CA PRO A 80 -14.27 -5.45 5.84
C PRO A 80 -12.99 -4.88 5.23
N LEU A 81 -11.94 -5.70 5.05
CA LEU A 81 -10.67 -5.24 4.47
C LEU A 81 -10.86 -4.83 3.00
N LYS A 82 -11.65 -5.59 2.24
CA LYS A 82 -11.99 -5.27 0.85
C LYS A 82 -12.72 -3.92 0.73
N LEU A 83 -13.58 -3.57 1.69
CA LEU A 83 -14.21 -2.26 1.74
C LEU A 83 -13.19 -1.13 2.00
N ARG A 84 -12.26 -1.32 2.95
CA ARG A 84 -11.17 -0.36 3.23
C ARG A 84 -10.27 -0.16 2.01
N LEU A 85 -9.89 -1.24 1.32
CA LEU A 85 -9.09 -1.17 0.09
C LEU A 85 -9.83 -0.41 -1.03
N LYS A 86 -11.15 -0.57 -1.16
CA LYS A 86 -11.94 0.22 -2.14
C LYS A 86 -12.00 1.71 -1.76
N ALA A 87 -12.11 2.02 -0.47
CA ALA A 87 -12.18 3.40 0.02
C ALA A 87 -10.91 4.21 -0.32
N TYR A 88 -9.76 3.56 -0.49
CA TYR A 88 -8.51 4.19 -0.95
C TYR A 88 -8.68 5.02 -2.23
N PHE A 89 -9.53 4.58 -3.17
CA PHE A 89 -9.73 5.26 -4.45
C PHE A 89 -10.79 6.36 -4.42
N VAL A 90 -11.53 6.48 -3.32
CA VAL A 90 -12.64 7.44 -3.15
C VAL A 90 -12.27 8.53 -2.15
N ALA A 91 -11.34 8.24 -1.23
CA ALA A 91 -10.89 9.19 -0.24
C ALA A 91 -10.34 10.46 -0.92
N PRO A 92 -10.80 11.66 -0.50
CA PRO A 92 -10.21 12.90 -0.98
C PRO A 92 -8.72 12.87 -0.63
N LYS A 93 -7.87 13.19 -1.61
CA LYS A 93 -6.44 13.40 -1.31
C LYS A 93 -6.38 14.54 -0.30
N LYS A 94 -5.75 14.30 0.84
CA LYS A 94 -5.46 15.38 1.80
C LYS A 94 -4.66 16.44 1.05
N ASP A 95 -5.22 17.64 0.98
CA ASP A 95 -4.53 18.78 0.40
C ASP A 95 -3.59 19.33 1.48
N PRO A 96 -2.26 19.24 1.29
CA PRO A 96 -1.31 19.71 2.29
C PRO A 96 -1.42 21.22 2.53
N GLU A 97 -1.98 21.99 1.60
CA GLU A 97 -2.22 23.43 1.81
C GLU A 97 -3.32 23.70 2.85
N VAL A 98 -4.32 22.81 2.94
CA VAL A 98 -5.44 22.95 3.87
C VAL A 98 -5.06 22.55 5.30
N GLU A 99 -4.15 21.58 5.48
CA GLU A 99 -3.67 21.16 6.81
C GLU A 99 -2.72 22.20 7.46
N MET A 100 -2.04 23.05 6.69
CA MET A 100 -1.17 24.11 7.24
C MET A 100 -1.94 25.38 7.67
N MET A 101 -3.24 25.46 7.35
CA MET A 101 -4.10 26.61 7.67
C MET A 101 -4.99 26.39 8.90
N LEU A 102 -4.83 25.26 9.60
CA LEU A 102 -5.54 24.87 10.83
C LEU A 102 -4.55 24.71 11.99
#